data_AF-A0A5C1NH59-F1
#
_entry.id   AF-A0A5C1NH59-F1
#
_cell.length_a   1.000
_cell.length_b   1.000
_cell.length_c   1.000
_cell.angle_alpha   90.00
_cell.angle_beta   90.00
_cell.angle_gamma   90.00
#
_symmetry.space_group_name_H-M   'P 1'
#
loop_
_entity.id
_entity.type
_entity.pdbx_description
1 polymer ?
#
loop_
_entity_poly.entity_id
_entity_poly.type
_entity_poly.pdbx_seq_one_letter_code
_entity_poly.pdbx_strand_id
1 'polypeptide(L)'
;MIGYFGKVPGSADFVAHNAAYKDVRELDSWLQDALAWMAECDAGWHERFDALPMCFFHFRASNGHWLLGGMQSSRDASGRRYPLLVFQRLGVAPGVEGSVGVHTLSETFCGQLRGLLQRLIHGDAGVQELHRSMEELRELGEGDLKLQQRLLQRFLEDVRYSDLSRALNPGFPEFVASAFALRMQGLRQRLLAGEALQAVMPLPAERALKRPAADLWLHWLDRNGPRAKASLLVDDFMRPHLWRFARTDREAFRLLAGVAPQETRFDVLESFEHFDPQWASVEPPSAELDMGTYITRFPGEENAMRMDGPAL
;
A
#
# COMPACT_ATOMS: atom_id res chain seq x y z
N MET A 1 -19.10 -7.05 -4.24
CA MET A 1 -18.84 -8.51 -4.19
C MET A 1 -17.64 -8.82 -3.31
N ILE A 2 -17.78 -9.77 -2.40
CA ILE A 2 -16.70 -10.27 -1.52
C ILE A 2 -16.29 -11.67 -1.96
N GLY A 3 -15.00 -11.99 -1.88
CA GLY A 3 -14.46 -13.28 -2.28
C GLY A 3 -13.21 -13.65 -1.50
N TYR A 4 -12.75 -14.88 -1.71
CA TYR A 4 -11.47 -15.34 -1.19
C TYR A 4 -10.84 -16.32 -2.19
N PHE A 5 -9.51 -16.39 -2.17
CA PHE A 5 -8.78 -17.46 -2.84
C PHE A 5 -7.44 -17.70 -2.17
N GLY A 6 -6.96 -18.94 -2.22
CA GLY A 6 -5.63 -19.29 -1.73
C GLY A 6 -5.60 -20.65 -1.05
N LYS A 7 -4.64 -20.82 -0.13
CA LYS A 7 -4.46 -22.08 0.62
C LYS A 7 -4.78 -21.89 2.09
N VAL A 8 -5.29 -22.95 2.71
CA VAL A 8 -5.53 -23.03 4.16
C VAL A 8 -5.07 -24.39 4.68
N PRO A 9 -4.55 -24.47 5.92
CA PRO A 9 -4.04 -25.74 6.46
C PRO A 9 -5.08 -26.87 6.48
N GLY A 10 -6.35 -26.53 6.65
CA GLY A 10 -7.46 -27.51 6.69
C GLY A 10 -7.94 -28.03 5.33
N SER A 11 -7.34 -27.63 4.22
CA SER A 11 -7.71 -28.07 2.86
C SER A 11 -6.48 -28.62 2.15
N ALA A 12 -6.64 -29.71 1.38
CA ALA A 12 -5.55 -30.24 0.54
C ALA A 12 -5.31 -29.39 -0.71
N ASP A 13 -6.35 -28.71 -1.21
CA ASP A 13 -6.31 -27.92 -2.44
C ASP A 13 -6.68 -26.45 -2.20
N PHE A 14 -6.57 -25.65 -3.27
CA PHE A 14 -7.02 -24.26 -3.26
C PHE A 14 -8.47 -24.13 -2.85
N VAL A 15 -8.75 -23.17 -1.99
CA VAL A 15 -10.10 -22.73 -1.67
C VAL A 15 -10.38 -21.46 -2.45
N ALA A 16 -11.58 -21.34 -3.01
CA ALA A 16 -11.93 -20.21 -3.86
C ALA A 16 -13.42 -19.91 -3.80
N HIS A 17 -13.76 -18.64 -3.65
CA HIS A 17 -15.12 -18.12 -3.75
C HIS A 17 -15.07 -16.75 -4.43
N ASN A 18 -15.89 -16.54 -5.46
CA ASN A 18 -15.88 -15.34 -6.29
C ASN A 18 -14.49 -15.01 -6.89
N ALA A 19 -13.68 -16.03 -7.18
CA ALA A 19 -12.28 -15.86 -7.62
C ALA A 19 -12.04 -15.99 -9.13
N ALA A 20 -13.09 -16.26 -9.92
CA ALA A 20 -12.95 -16.50 -11.37
C ALA A 20 -12.86 -15.22 -12.22
N TYR A 21 -13.03 -14.04 -11.62
CA TYR A 21 -13.04 -12.77 -12.35
C TYR A 21 -11.65 -12.43 -12.94
N LYS A 22 -11.65 -11.70 -14.05
CA LYS A 22 -10.41 -11.27 -14.73
C LYS A 22 -9.47 -10.52 -13.77
N ASP A 23 -10.02 -9.59 -13.00
CA ASP A 23 -9.28 -8.80 -12.01
C ASP A 23 -8.63 -9.66 -10.92
N VAL A 24 -9.32 -10.70 -10.45
CA VAL A 24 -8.78 -11.64 -9.46
C VAL A 24 -7.67 -12.50 -10.05
N ARG A 25 -7.83 -12.98 -11.29
CA ARG A 25 -6.76 -13.71 -12.01
C ARG A 25 -5.53 -12.86 -12.28
N GLU A 26 -5.70 -11.57 -12.50
CA GLU A 26 -4.58 -10.64 -12.68
C GLU A 26 -3.77 -10.47 -11.39
N LEU A 27 -4.44 -10.34 -10.25
CA LEU A 27 -3.80 -10.34 -8.94
C LEU A 27 -3.12 -11.70 -8.65
N ASP A 28 -3.81 -12.81 -8.90
CA ASP A 28 -3.27 -14.16 -8.72
C ASP A 28 -1.99 -14.39 -9.54
N SER A 29 -1.99 -14.01 -10.82
CA SER A 29 -0.80 -14.08 -11.69
C SER A 29 0.38 -13.32 -11.08
N TRP A 30 0.16 -12.11 -10.59
CA TRP A 30 1.23 -11.33 -9.95
C TRP A 30 1.81 -12.04 -8.72
N LEU A 31 0.96 -12.60 -7.86
CA LEU A 31 1.40 -13.31 -6.66
C LEU A 31 2.11 -14.62 -6.99
N GLN A 32 1.66 -15.35 -8.01
CA GLN A 32 2.34 -16.56 -8.50
C GLN A 32 3.74 -16.22 -9.01
N ASP A 33 3.88 -15.18 -9.84
CA ASP A 33 5.17 -14.74 -10.37
C ASP A 33 6.12 -14.32 -9.23
N ALA A 34 5.60 -13.59 -8.24
CA ALA A 34 6.39 -13.18 -7.09
C ALA A 34 6.83 -14.36 -6.21
N LEU A 35 5.98 -15.38 -6.05
CA LEU A 35 6.31 -16.58 -5.27
C LEU A 35 7.34 -17.44 -5.99
N ALA A 36 7.16 -17.65 -7.30
CA ALA A 36 8.11 -18.38 -8.13
C ALA A 36 9.49 -17.70 -8.09
N TRP A 37 9.53 -16.38 -8.23
CA TRP A 37 10.77 -15.63 -8.18
C TRP A 37 11.49 -15.72 -6.82
N MET A 38 10.76 -15.62 -5.72
CA MET A 38 11.33 -15.86 -4.39
C MET A 38 11.89 -17.28 -4.25
N ALA A 39 11.15 -18.29 -4.73
CA ALA A 39 11.57 -19.68 -4.67
C ALA A 39 12.84 -19.97 -5.49
N GLU A 40 13.02 -19.26 -6.60
CA GLU A 40 14.20 -19.34 -7.46
C GLU A 40 15.42 -18.64 -6.83
N CYS A 41 15.24 -17.47 -6.22
CA CYS A 41 16.35 -16.63 -5.79
C CYS A 41 16.85 -16.91 -4.37
N ASP A 42 15.97 -17.30 -3.46
CA ASP A 42 16.27 -17.30 -2.03
C ASP A 42 16.33 -18.72 -1.46
N ALA A 43 17.53 -19.12 -1.02
CA ALA A 43 17.67 -20.29 -0.17
C ALA A 43 16.84 -20.09 1.12
N GLY A 44 16.05 -21.10 1.48
CA GLY A 44 15.13 -21.01 2.62
C GLY A 44 13.88 -20.15 2.37
N TRP A 45 13.48 -19.93 1.12
CA TRP A 45 12.26 -19.15 0.78
C TRP A 45 11.02 -19.58 1.56
N HIS A 46 10.89 -20.87 1.90
CA HIS A 46 9.78 -21.40 2.68
C HIS A 46 9.61 -20.68 4.02
N GLU A 47 10.69 -20.51 4.79
CA GLU A 47 10.68 -19.84 6.10
C GLU A 47 10.41 -18.35 5.93
N ARG A 48 11.02 -17.72 4.93
CA ARG A 48 10.81 -16.30 4.61
C ARG A 48 9.38 -16.01 4.21
N PHE A 49 8.79 -16.88 3.39
CA PHE A 49 7.41 -16.79 2.97
C PHE A 49 6.46 -16.98 4.16
N ASP A 50 6.71 -17.99 5.01
CA ASP A 50 5.90 -18.25 6.20
C ASP A 50 5.96 -17.06 7.18
N ALA A 51 7.11 -16.38 7.28
CA ALA A 51 7.32 -15.21 8.11
C ALA A 51 6.78 -13.89 7.52
N LEU A 52 6.22 -13.90 6.30
CA LEU A 52 5.67 -12.68 5.71
C LEU A 52 4.55 -12.09 6.58
N PRO A 53 4.53 -10.76 6.74
CA PRO A 53 3.54 -10.10 7.58
C PRO A 53 2.16 -10.09 6.92
N MET A 54 1.12 -9.92 7.75
CA MET A 54 -0.21 -9.64 7.25
C MET A 54 -0.21 -8.32 6.48
N CYS A 55 -0.73 -8.37 5.26
CA CYS A 55 -0.83 -7.20 4.39
C CYS A 55 -2.29 -6.85 4.14
N PHE A 56 -2.63 -5.56 4.24
CA PHE A 56 -3.90 -5.04 3.74
C PHE A 56 -3.64 -4.37 2.40
N PHE A 57 -4.19 -4.97 1.34
CA PHE A 57 -3.86 -4.60 -0.01
C PHE A 57 -4.97 -3.79 -0.68
N HIS A 58 -4.56 -3.01 -1.65
CA HIS A 58 -5.39 -2.47 -2.71
C HIS A 58 -4.71 -2.74 -4.05
N PHE A 59 -5.45 -3.22 -5.04
CA PHE A 59 -4.97 -3.59 -6.36
C PHE A 59 -5.88 -3.03 -7.45
N ARG A 60 -5.28 -2.34 -8.43
CA ARG A 60 -5.99 -1.75 -9.57
C ARG A 60 -5.88 -2.69 -10.77
N ALA A 61 -6.96 -3.38 -11.11
CA ALA A 61 -6.99 -4.29 -12.25
C ALA A 61 -7.12 -3.54 -13.58
N SER A 62 -6.66 -4.16 -14.67
CA SER A 62 -6.72 -3.59 -16.02
C SER A 62 -8.14 -3.34 -16.56
N ASN A 63 -9.17 -3.92 -15.93
CA ASN A 63 -10.57 -3.79 -16.33
C ASN A 63 -11.33 -2.70 -15.54
N GLY A 64 -10.64 -1.83 -14.81
CA GLY A 64 -11.27 -0.74 -14.04
C GLY A 64 -11.87 -1.17 -12.70
N HIS A 65 -11.62 -2.41 -12.26
CA HIS A 65 -12.00 -2.86 -10.94
C HIS A 65 -10.86 -2.71 -9.95
N TRP A 66 -11.25 -2.38 -8.72
CA TRP A 66 -10.35 -2.45 -7.57
C TRP A 66 -10.62 -3.72 -6.78
N LEU A 67 -9.55 -4.32 -6.30
CA LEU A 67 -9.58 -5.36 -5.27
C LEU A 67 -8.94 -4.77 -4.01
N LEU A 68 -9.65 -4.82 -2.89
CA LEU A 68 -9.15 -4.39 -1.58
C LEU A 68 -9.40 -5.49 -0.55
N GLY A 69 -8.44 -5.73 0.33
CA GLY A 69 -8.60 -6.83 1.28
C GLY A 69 -7.39 -7.16 2.12
N GLY A 70 -7.42 -8.34 2.74
CA GLY A 70 -6.35 -8.88 3.56
C GLY A 70 -5.66 -10.05 2.87
N MET A 71 -4.34 -10.11 3.00
CA MET A 71 -3.48 -11.19 2.51
C MET A 71 -2.58 -11.66 3.64
N GLN A 72 -2.46 -12.97 3.82
CA GLN A 72 -1.52 -13.57 4.76
C GLN A 72 -0.89 -14.82 4.15
N SER A 73 0.42 -15.02 4.41
CA SER A 73 1.13 -16.25 4.06
C SER A 73 0.42 -17.47 4.65
N SER A 74 0.32 -18.54 3.86
CA SER A 74 -0.39 -19.75 4.24
C SER A 74 0.14 -20.98 3.49
N ARG A 75 -0.34 -22.15 3.88
CA ARG A 75 -0.04 -23.44 3.29
C ARG A 75 -1.28 -24.32 3.28
N ASP A 76 -1.34 -25.28 2.37
CA ASP A 76 -2.36 -26.33 2.39
C ASP A 76 -1.96 -27.49 3.31
N ALA A 77 -2.85 -28.48 3.44
CA ALA A 77 -2.61 -29.69 4.25
C ALA A 77 -1.39 -30.50 3.79
N SER A 78 -0.95 -30.35 2.54
CA SER A 78 0.25 -31.00 1.99
C SER A 78 1.53 -30.18 2.20
N GLY A 79 1.43 -28.97 2.78
CA GLY A 79 2.55 -28.07 3.02
C GLY A 79 2.94 -27.20 1.83
N ARG A 80 2.21 -27.25 0.71
CA ARG A 80 2.46 -26.35 -0.43
C ARG A 80 2.04 -24.93 -0.03
N ARG A 81 2.92 -23.96 -0.27
CA ARG A 81 2.73 -22.56 0.15
C ARG A 81 2.05 -21.74 -0.94
N TYR A 82 1.12 -20.91 -0.52
CA TYR A 82 0.46 -19.87 -1.31
C TYR A 82 -0.34 -18.99 -0.35
N PRO A 83 -0.37 -17.66 -0.51
CA PRO A 83 -1.09 -16.80 0.44
C PRO A 83 -2.61 -17.10 0.43
N LEU A 84 -3.27 -16.87 1.55
CA LEU A 84 -4.71 -16.72 1.60
C LEU A 84 -5.08 -15.26 1.40
N LEU A 85 -5.98 -14.99 0.47
CA LEU A 85 -6.54 -13.67 0.22
C LEU A 85 -8.04 -13.68 0.52
N VAL A 86 -8.48 -12.63 1.20
CA VAL A 86 -9.88 -12.28 1.32
C VAL A 86 -10.04 -10.85 0.83
N PHE A 87 -10.96 -10.65 -0.10
CA PHE A 87 -11.02 -9.42 -0.87
C PHE A 87 -12.45 -8.99 -1.13
N GLN A 88 -12.58 -7.70 -1.41
CA GLN A 88 -13.77 -7.11 -1.96
C GLN A 88 -13.45 -6.48 -3.30
N ARG A 89 -14.33 -6.74 -4.25
CA ARG A 89 -14.26 -6.26 -5.62
C ARG A 89 -15.22 -5.11 -5.81
N LEU A 90 -14.69 -3.99 -6.29
CA LEU A 90 -15.42 -2.75 -6.48
C LEU A 90 -15.24 -2.24 -7.91
N GLY A 91 -16.37 -1.92 -8.57
CA GLY A 91 -16.37 -1.20 -9.83
C GLY A 91 -16.13 0.29 -9.57
N VAL A 92 -15.14 0.87 -10.22
CA VAL A 92 -14.76 2.27 -9.96
C VAL A 92 -14.77 3.06 -11.26
N ALA A 93 -15.53 4.16 -11.24
CA ALA A 93 -15.55 5.09 -12.36
C ALA A 93 -14.21 5.84 -12.47
N PRO A 94 -13.70 6.15 -13.67
CA PRO A 94 -12.41 6.81 -13.85
C PRO A 94 -12.23 8.11 -13.04
N GLY A 95 -13.30 8.90 -12.85
CA GLY A 95 -13.27 10.15 -12.09
C GLY A 95 -13.13 9.99 -10.57
N VAL A 96 -13.26 8.77 -10.04
CA VAL A 96 -13.08 8.47 -8.61
C VAL A 96 -11.61 8.17 -8.29
N GLU A 97 -10.80 7.82 -9.29
CA GLU A 97 -9.42 7.43 -9.07
C GLU A 97 -8.56 8.56 -8.47
N GLY A 98 -7.92 8.27 -7.33
CA GLY A 98 -7.03 9.21 -6.65
C GLY A 98 -7.70 10.26 -5.76
N SER A 99 -9.03 10.25 -5.67
CA SER A 99 -9.80 11.08 -4.73
C SER A 99 -10.32 10.31 -3.52
N VAL A 100 -10.10 8.99 -3.47
CA VAL A 100 -10.57 8.10 -2.40
C VAL A 100 -9.38 7.55 -1.62
N GLY A 101 -9.45 7.64 -0.29
CA GLY A 101 -8.55 6.92 0.61
C GLY A 101 -8.90 5.43 0.65
N VAL A 102 -8.17 4.60 -0.09
CA VAL A 102 -8.46 3.16 -0.26
C VAL A 102 -8.15 2.33 0.98
N HIS A 103 -7.15 2.72 1.77
CA HIS A 103 -6.81 2.04 3.00
C HIS A 103 -7.78 2.42 4.12
N THR A 104 -8.25 3.65 4.20
CA THR A 104 -9.31 4.04 5.14
C THR A 104 -10.67 3.45 4.75
N LEU A 105 -10.98 3.42 3.44
CA LEU A 105 -12.18 2.75 2.90
C LEU A 105 -12.27 1.28 3.35
N SER A 106 -11.15 0.57 3.34
CA SER A 106 -11.08 -0.85 3.69
C SER A 106 -11.00 -1.11 5.20
N GLU A 107 -10.99 -0.08 6.07
CA GLU A 107 -10.70 -0.26 7.50
C GLU A 107 -11.65 -1.23 8.20
N THR A 108 -12.96 -1.01 8.09
CA THR A 108 -13.96 -1.86 8.75
C THR A 108 -13.87 -3.30 8.25
N PHE A 109 -13.79 -3.47 6.93
CA PHE A 109 -13.65 -4.78 6.28
C PHE A 109 -12.40 -5.50 6.77
N CYS A 110 -11.23 -4.87 6.64
CA CYS A 110 -9.94 -5.42 7.07
C CYS A 110 -9.87 -5.69 8.59
N GLY A 111 -10.52 -4.87 9.40
CA GLY A 111 -10.60 -5.06 10.86
C GLY A 111 -11.28 -6.37 11.23
N GLN A 112 -12.35 -6.73 10.51
CA GLN A 112 -13.05 -8.01 10.67
C GLN A 112 -12.22 -9.18 10.15
N LEU A 113 -11.46 -8.99 9.05
CA LEU A 113 -10.65 -10.04 8.44
C LEU A 113 -9.46 -10.49 9.31
N ARG A 114 -8.83 -9.58 10.06
CA ARG A 114 -7.59 -9.88 10.80
C ARG A 114 -7.73 -11.13 11.69
N GLY A 115 -8.74 -11.15 12.55
CA GLY A 115 -8.95 -12.25 13.49
C GLY A 115 -9.33 -13.56 12.77
N LEU A 116 -10.08 -13.46 11.67
CA LEU A 116 -10.46 -14.62 10.88
C LEU A 116 -9.27 -15.25 10.15
N LEU A 117 -8.45 -14.43 9.46
CA LEU A 117 -7.23 -14.88 8.78
C LEU A 117 -6.26 -15.56 9.75
N GLN A 118 -6.06 -14.96 10.93
CA GLN A 118 -5.21 -15.54 11.97
C GLN A 118 -5.73 -16.92 12.39
N ARG A 119 -7.01 -17.06 12.74
CA ARG A 119 -7.58 -18.35 13.15
C ARG A 119 -7.52 -19.41 12.06
N LEU A 120 -7.76 -19.04 10.80
CA LEU A 120 -7.68 -19.97 9.66
C LEU A 120 -6.27 -20.55 9.50
N ILE A 121 -5.24 -19.72 9.68
CA ILE A 121 -3.85 -20.12 9.46
C ILE A 121 -3.28 -20.92 10.64
N HIS A 122 -3.78 -20.69 11.85
CA HIS A 122 -3.49 -21.53 13.01
C HIS A 122 -4.29 -22.84 13.01
N GLY A 123 -5.28 -22.99 12.11
CA GLY A 123 -6.14 -24.16 12.03
C GLY A 123 -7.30 -24.15 13.04
N ASP A 124 -7.50 -23.04 13.75
CA ASP A 124 -8.59 -22.86 14.72
C ASP A 124 -9.95 -22.61 14.04
N ALA A 125 -9.94 -22.29 12.75
CA ALA A 125 -11.13 -22.08 11.92
C ALA A 125 -11.02 -22.85 10.60
N GLY A 126 -12.16 -23.25 10.05
CA GLY A 126 -12.26 -23.97 8.77
C GLY A 126 -12.83 -23.12 7.62
N VAL A 127 -12.81 -23.67 6.41
CA VAL A 127 -13.33 -23.02 5.19
C VAL A 127 -14.82 -22.68 5.30
N GLN A 128 -15.61 -23.52 5.98
CA GLN A 128 -17.03 -23.25 6.20
C GLN A 128 -17.26 -22.00 7.05
N GLU A 129 -16.43 -21.79 8.08
CA GLU A 129 -16.49 -20.58 8.89
C GLU A 129 -16.06 -19.36 8.08
N LEU A 130 -14.96 -19.46 7.30
CA LEU A 130 -14.55 -18.42 6.37
C LEU A 130 -15.73 -18.02 5.46
N HIS A 131 -16.39 -19.00 4.83
CA HIS A 131 -17.49 -18.75 3.91
C HIS A 131 -18.66 -18.04 4.59
N ARG A 132 -19.14 -18.54 5.74
CA ARG A 132 -20.20 -17.90 6.53
C ARG A 132 -19.83 -16.48 6.94
N SER A 133 -18.61 -16.27 7.42
CA SER A 133 -18.14 -14.94 7.78
C SER A 133 -18.15 -14.00 6.57
N MET A 134 -17.89 -14.47 5.34
CA MET A 134 -18.00 -13.61 4.15
C MET A 134 -19.44 -13.20 3.84
N GLU A 135 -20.42 -14.06 4.10
CA GLU A 135 -21.84 -13.75 3.88
C GLU A 135 -22.37 -12.68 4.84
N GLU A 136 -21.76 -12.56 6.02
CA GLU A 136 -22.11 -11.55 7.04
C GLU A 136 -21.46 -10.18 6.76
N LEU A 137 -20.45 -10.12 5.90
CA LEU A 137 -19.74 -8.89 5.60
C LEU A 137 -20.56 -8.01 4.64
N ARG A 138 -20.69 -6.73 5.02
CA ARG A 138 -21.36 -5.73 4.18
C ARG A 138 -20.53 -5.43 2.94
N GLU A 139 -21.20 -5.33 1.79
CA GLU A 139 -20.57 -4.83 0.58
C GLU A 139 -20.28 -3.32 0.62
N LEU A 140 -19.09 -2.93 0.15
CA LEU A 140 -18.78 -1.53 -0.16
C LEU A 140 -19.48 -1.11 -1.45
N GLY A 141 -20.00 0.11 -1.47
CA GLY A 141 -20.67 0.69 -2.63
C GLY A 141 -20.34 2.17 -2.84
N GLU A 142 -21.07 2.81 -3.75
CA GLU A 142 -20.84 4.22 -4.11
C GLU A 142 -20.99 5.20 -2.94
N GLY A 143 -21.87 4.91 -1.99
CA GLY A 143 -22.05 5.73 -0.79
C GLY A 143 -20.79 5.77 0.07
N ASP A 144 -20.08 4.64 0.17
CA ASP A 144 -18.82 4.53 0.93
C ASP A 144 -17.69 5.26 0.21
N LEU A 145 -17.63 5.16 -1.13
CA LEU A 145 -16.69 5.91 -1.95
C LEU A 145 -16.86 7.43 -1.74
N LYS A 146 -18.10 7.94 -1.82
CA LYS A 146 -18.40 9.37 -1.61
C LYS A 146 -18.09 9.82 -0.18
N LEU A 147 -18.35 8.97 0.81
CA LEU A 147 -17.98 9.26 2.19
C LEU A 147 -16.46 9.38 2.33
N GLN A 148 -15.71 8.43 1.77
CA GLN A 148 -14.25 8.42 1.88
C GLN A 148 -13.59 9.57 1.11
N GLN A 149 -14.16 10.02 -0.01
CA GLN A 149 -13.73 11.26 -0.66
C GLN A 149 -13.80 12.46 0.27
N ARG A 150 -14.93 12.62 0.99
CA ARG A 150 -15.10 13.71 1.96
C ARG A 150 -14.16 13.57 3.16
N LEU A 151 -13.94 12.34 3.64
CA LEU A 151 -13.01 12.10 4.75
C LEU A 151 -11.57 12.40 4.36
N LEU A 152 -11.12 11.99 3.17
CA LEU A 152 -9.78 12.33 2.67
C LEU A 152 -9.63 13.84 2.50
N GLN A 153 -10.63 14.52 1.91
CA GLN A 153 -10.60 15.97 1.76
C GLN A 153 -10.49 16.69 3.11
N ARG A 154 -11.29 16.27 4.08
CA ARG A 154 -11.23 16.82 5.44
C ARG A 154 -9.89 16.55 6.11
N PHE A 155 -9.32 15.36 5.90
CA PHE A 155 -7.99 15.04 6.43
C PHE A 155 -6.90 15.96 5.85
N LEU A 156 -6.99 16.30 4.55
CA LEU A 156 -6.09 17.26 3.91
C LEU A 156 -6.20 18.67 4.53
N GLU A 157 -7.39 19.09 4.96
CA GLU A 157 -7.66 20.43 5.50
C GLU A 157 -7.37 20.54 7.02
N ASP A 158 -7.66 19.47 7.77
CA ASP A 158 -7.62 19.49 9.24
C ASP A 158 -6.24 19.07 9.80
N VAL A 159 -5.49 18.19 9.11
CA VAL A 159 -4.25 17.63 9.65
C VAL A 159 -3.04 18.45 9.23
N ARG A 160 -2.15 18.76 10.19
CA ARG A 160 -0.88 19.44 9.94
C ARG A 160 0.24 18.46 9.67
N TYR A 161 1.24 18.91 8.92
CA TYR A 161 2.42 18.08 8.66
C TYR A 161 3.22 17.82 9.95
N SER A 162 3.24 18.76 10.89
CA SER A 162 3.87 18.59 12.21
C SER A 162 3.19 17.52 13.07
N ASP A 163 1.87 17.35 12.94
CA ASP A 163 1.13 16.30 13.66
C ASP A 163 1.50 14.90 13.16
N LEU A 164 1.56 14.72 11.83
CA LEU A 164 2.01 13.45 11.24
C LEU A 164 3.47 13.13 11.58
N SER A 165 4.33 14.14 11.53
CA SER A 165 5.75 14.01 11.91
C SER A 165 5.89 13.55 13.37
N ARG A 166 5.09 14.13 14.27
CA ARG A 166 5.06 13.73 15.68
C ARG A 166 4.53 12.30 15.87
N ALA A 167 3.49 11.92 15.13
CA ALA A 167 2.91 10.58 15.21
C ALA A 167 3.82 9.46 14.65
N LEU A 168 4.76 9.82 13.77
CA LEU A 168 5.76 8.88 13.23
C LEU A 168 6.94 8.65 14.17
N ASN A 169 7.31 9.65 14.98
CA ASN A 169 8.50 9.61 15.82
C ASN A 169 8.59 8.40 16.78
N PRO A 170 7.51 7.92 17.43
CA PRO A 170 7.60 6.74 18.29
C PRO A 170 8.00 5.45 17.57
N GLY A 171 7.55 5.28 16.32
CA GLY A 171 7.88 4.11 15.50
C GLY A 171 9.22 4.27 14.78
N PHE A 172 9.52 5.49 14.35
CA PHE A 172 10.69 5.84 13.53
C PHE A 172 11.44 7.03 14.15
N PRO A 173 12.26 6.83 15.20
CA PRO A 173 13.07 7.90 15.80
C PRO A 173 14.07 8.53 14.82
N GLU A 174 14.44 7.81 13.77
CA GLU A 174 15.26 8.29 12.65
C GLU A 174 14.50 9.21 11.68
N PHE A 175 13.18 9.38 11.86
CA PHE A 175 12.35 10.21 11.00
C PHE A 175 12.74 11.68 11.12
N VAL A 176 13.17 12.27 10.00
CA VAL A 176 13.39 13.71 9.88
C VAL A 176 12.37 14.27 8.90
N ALA A 177 11.50 15.16 9.39
CA ALA A 177 10.36 15.67 8.63
C ALA A 177 10.79 16.33 7.29
N SER A 178 11.75 17.24 7.32
CA SER A 178 12.25 17.86 6.08
C SER A 178 12.83 16.84 5.09
N ALA A 179 13.58 15.86 5.58
CA ALA A 179 14.16 14.77 4.78
C ALA A 179 13.09 13.94 4.08
N PHE A 180 12.07 13.53 4.85
CA PHE A 180 10.95 12.77 4.34
C PHE A 180 10.21 13.55 3.26
N ALA A 181 9.88 14.82 3.51
CA ALA A 181 9.15 15.64 2.56
C ALA A 181 9.91 15.84 1.24
N LEU A 182 11.22 16.08 1.32
CA LEU A 182 12.09 16.19 0.14
C LEU A 182 12.15 14.88 -0.65
N ARG A 183 12.25 13.73 0.02
CA ARG A 183 12.28 12.42 -0.64
C ARG A 183 10.94 12.04 -1.26
N MET A 184 9.82 12.36 -0.60
CA MET A 184 8.49 12.22 -1.18
C MET A 184 8.37 13.05 -2.46
N GLN A 185 8.91 14.27 -2.47
CA GLN A 185 8.90 15.12 -3.65
C GLN A 185 9.82 14.59 -4.77
N GLY A 186 11.05 14.17 -4.45
CA GLY A 186 11.95 13.59 -5.45
C GLY A 186 11.38 12.31 -6.07
N LEU A 187 10.80 11.43 -5.24
CA LEU A 187 10.06 10.26 -5.72
C LEU A 187 8.92 10.69 -6.65
N ARG A 188 8.11 11.66 -6.25
CA ARG A 188 7.01 12.17 -7.09
C ARG A 188 7.50 12.68 -8.45
N GLN A 189 8.61 13.41 -8.50
CA GLN A 189 9.15 13.92 -9.76
C GLN A 189 9.61 12.79 -10.69
N ARG A 190 10.29 11.78 -10.15
CA ARG A 190 10.69 10.59 -10.92
C ARG A 190 9.49 9.82 -11.45
N LEU A 191 8.44 9.71 -10.65
CA LEU A 191 7.17 9.12 -11.09
C LEU A 191 6.52 9.94 -12.22
N LEU A 192 6.49 11.28 -12.11
CA LEU A 192 5.99 12.16 -13.17
C LEU A 192 6.83 12.07 -14.46
N ALA A 193 8.13 11.86 -14.34
CA ALA A 193 9.03 11.57 -15.46
C ALA A 193 8.80 10.17 -16.08
N GLY A 194 7.88 9.37 -15.54
CA GLY A 194 7.48 8.07 -16.07
C GLY A 194 8.25 6.88 -15.50
N GLU A 195 9.08 7.06 -14.48
CA GLU A 195 9.77 5.93 -13.85
C GLU A 195 8.79 5.01 -13.10
N ALA A 196 8.87 3.71 -13.35
CA ALA A 196 8.05 2.70 -12.69
C ALA A 196 8.69 2.22 -11.38
N LEU A 197 8.69 3.08 -10.36
CA LEU A 197 9.35 2.84 -9.09
C LEU A 197 8.42 2.19 -8.06
N GLN A 198 8.93 1.16 -7.37
CA GLN A 198 8.35 0.65 -6.14
C GLN A 198 8.86 1.51 -4.99
N ALA A 199 8.01 1.79 -4.01
CA ALA A 199 8.40 2.63 -2.88
C ALA A 199 7.85 2.11 -1.57
N VAL A 200 8.58 2.38 -0.49
CA VAL A 200 8.13 2.10 0.88
C VAL A 200 8.13 3.39 1.69
N MET A 201 7.05 3.60 2.44
CA MET A 201 6.84 4.78 3.29
C MET A 201 6.45 4.34 4.70
N PRO A 202 6.93 5.03 5.75
CA PRO A 202 6.53 4.73 7.12
C PRO A 202 5.09 5.16 7.37
N LEU A 203 4.44 4.47 8.30
CA LEU A 203 3.11 4.82 8.80
C LEU A 203 3.15 5.02 10.32
N PRO A 204 2.31 5.91 10.88
CA PRO A 204 2.16 5.99 12.33
C PRO A 204 1.67 4.66 12.91
N ALA A 205 2.21 4.27 14.07
CA ALA A 205 1.70 3.12 14.82
C ALA A 205 0.28 3.36 15.34
N GLU A 206 -0.06 4.63 15.61
CA GLU A 206 -1.37 5.09 16.05
C GLU A 206 -2.49 4.63 15.11
N ARG A 207 -3.42 3.82 15.64
CA ARG A 207 -4.48 3.19 14.85
C ARG A 207 -5.31 4.19 14.06
N ALA A 208 -5.65 5.33 14.67
CA ALA A 208 -6.48 6.35 14.05
C ALA A 208 -5.79 7.09 12.88
N LEU A 209 -4.46 7.09 12.83
CA LEU A 209 -3.69 7.81 11.81
C LEU A 209 -3.04 6.88 10.77
N LYS A 210 -2.85 5.59 11.08
CA LYS A 210 -2.16 4.63 10.20
C LYS A 210 -2.71 4.57 8.77
N ARG A 211 -4.03 4.35 8.63
CA ARG A 211 -4.69 4.22 7.32
C ARG A 211 -4.88 5.58 6.62
N PRO A 212 -5.30 6.65 7.33
CA PRO A 212 -5.33 7.99 6.72
C PRO A 212 -3.96 8.47 6.23
N ALA A 213 -2.87 8.20 6.96
CA ALA A 213 -1.52 8.52 6.53
C ALA A 213 -1.13 7.74 5.27
N ALA A 214 -1.48 6.45 5.19
CA ALA A 214 -1.25 5.65 3.98
C ALA A 214 -1.95 6.25 2.76
N ASP A 215 -3.22 6.65 2.92
CA ASP A 215 -3.99 7.29 1.86
C ASP A 215 -3.43 8.65 1.47
N LEU A 216 -2.96 9.42 2.44
CA LEU A 216 -2.30 10.70 2.21
C LEU A 216 -1.00 10.54 1.40
N TRP A 217 -0.16 9.56 1.72
CA TRP A 217 1.07 9.29 0.98
C TRP A 217 0.78 8.91 -0.47
N LEU A 218 -0.21 8.05 -0.69
CA LEU A 218 -0.67 7.72 -2.05
C LEU A 218 -1.24 8.96 -2.75
N HIS A 219 -2.03 9.77 -2.06
CA HIS A 219 -2.59 11.00 -2.62
C HIS A 219 -1.48 11.95 -3.08
N TRP A 220 -0.44 12.18 -2.25
CA TRP A 220 0.70 13.02 -2.60
C TRP A 220 1.38 12.52 -3.88
N LEU A 221 1.75 11.24 -3.93
CA LEU A 221 2.51 10.67 -5.05
C LEU A 221 1.69 10.56 -6.34
N ASP A 222 0.43 10.14 -6.22
CA ASP A 222 -0.38 9.81 -7.37
C ASP A 222 -1.10 11.06 -7.94
N ARG A 223 -1.17 12.19 -7.21
CA ARG A 223 -1.83 13.43 -7.68
C ARG A 223 -1.19 13.94 -8.98
N ASN A 224 -2.00 14.02 -10.03
CA ASN A 224 -1.62 14.42 -11.39
C ASN A 224 -0.48 13.57 -12.00
N GLY A 225 -0.25 12.36 -11.47
CA GLY A 225 0.82 11.46 -11.89
C GLY A 225 0.34 10.03 -12.11
N PRO A 226 1.25 9.10 -12.42
CA PRO A 226 0.91 7.71 -12.61
C PRO A 226 0.46 7.08 -11.29
N ARG A 227 -0.68 6.38 -11.35
CA ARG A 227 -1.23 5.66 -10.20
C ARG A 227 -0.47 4.37 -9.96
N ALA A 228 -0.31 4.02 -8.69
CA ALA A 228 0.24 2.72 -8.33
C ALA A 228 -0.63 1.57 -8.87
N LYS A 229 -0.02 0.49 -9.37
CA LYS A 229 -0.73 -0.74 -9.67
C LYS A 229 -1.31 -1.39 -8.41
N ALA A 230 -0.57 -1.34 -7.31
CA ALA A 230 -1.00 -1.87 -6.03
C ALA A 230 -0.42 -1.09 -4.86
N SER A 231 -1.03 -1.22 -3.69
CA SER A 231 -0.47 -0.76 -2.43
C SER A 231 -0.71 -1.79 -1.33
N LEU A 232 0.28 -2.04 -0.50
CA LEU A 232 0.22 -3.00 0.61
C LEU A 232 0.54 -2.28 1.92
N LEU A 233 -0.43 -2.18 2.81
CA LEU A 233 -0.21 -1.73 4.18
C LEU A 233 0.22 -2.93 5.02
N VAL A 234 1.46 -2.90 5.47
CA VAL A 234 2.05 -3.90 6.35
C VAL A 234 1.90 -3.44 7.79
N ASP A 235 1.16 -4.20 8.59
CA ASP A 235 0.88 -3.83 9.97
C ASP A 235 1.79 -4.58 10.94
N ASP A 236 3.03 -4.12 11.05
CA ASP A 236 4.09 -4.70 11.89
C ASP A 236 4.15 -4.08 13.30
N PHE A 237 2.98 -3.85 13.91
CA PHE A 237 2.74 -3.30 15.27
C PHE A 237 3.50 -2.00 15.63
N MET A 238 4.83 -2.05 15.75
CA MET A 238 5.73 -0.93 16.07
C MET A 238 6.15 -0.09 14.86
N ARG A 239 6.33 -0.70 13.68
CA ARG A 239 6.85 -0.03 12.48
C ARG A 239 6.01 -0.33 11.24
N PRO A 240 4.71 0.01 11.26
CA PRO A 240 3.87 -0.20 10.09
C PRO A 240 4.38 0.65 8.93
N HIS A 241 4.24 0.11 7.73
CA HIS A 241 4.71 0.77 6.52
C HIS A 241 3.77 0.49 5.36
N LEU A 242 3.82 1.37 4.38
CA LEU A 242 3.07 1.28 3.15
C LEU A 242 4.03 0.98 2.01
N TRP A 243 3.80 -0.15 1.34
CA TRP A 243 4.38 -0.39 0.03
C TRP A 243 3.49 0.17 -1.06
N ARG A 244 4.10 0.87 -2.02
CA ARG A 244 3.50 1.31 -3.27
C ARG A 244 4.18 0.57 -4.41
N PHE A 245 3.38 -0.14 -5.20
CA PHE A 245 3.86 -0.83 -6.40
C PHE A 245 3.38 -0.11 -7.66
N ALA A 246 4.27 0.45 -8.48
CA ALA A 246 3.96 1.04 -9.77
C ALA A 246 3.46 0.02 -10.80
N ARG A 247 3.90 -1.25 -10.70
CA ARG A 247 3.56 -2.37 -11.59
C ARG A 247 3.44 -3.68 -10.79
N THR A 248 2.91 -4.72 -11.41
CA THR A 248 2.99 -6.10 -10.91
C THR A 248 4.46 -6.54 -10.96
N ASP A 249 5.14 -6.41 -9.82
CA ASP A 249 6.57 -6.70 -9.70
C ASP A 249 6.81 -8.06 -9.06
N ARG A 250 7.60 -8.91 -9.71
CA ARG A 250 7.97 -10.22 -9.17
C ARG A 250 8.82 -10.13 -7.90
N GLU A 251 9.42 -8.98 -7.59
CA GLU A 251 10.14 -8.77 -6.33
C GLU A 251 9.21 -8.61 -5.12
N ALA A 252 7.87 -8.55 -5.30
CA ALA A 252 6.94 -8.17 -4.23
C ALA A 252 7.10 -8.96 -2.92
N PHE A 253 7.19 -10.29 -2.95
CA PHE A 253 7.41 -11.07 -1.72
C PHE A 253 8.82 -10.90 -1.16
N ARG A 254 9.83 -10.75 -2.02
CA ARG A 254 11.22 -10.52 -1.60
C ARG A 254 11.41 -9.16 -0.93
N LEU A 255 10.69 -8.15 -1.42
CA LEU A 255 10.58 -6.82 -0.82
C LEU A 255 9.91 -6.89 0.55
N LEU A 256 8.78 -7.58 0.66
CA LEU A 256 8.09 -7.79 1.94
C LEU A 256 8.91 -8.60 2.95
N ALA A 257 9.71 -9.55 2.48
CA ALA A 257 10.63 -10.32 3.32
C ALA A 257 11.94 -9.58 3.64
N GLY A 258 12.16 -8.38 3.09
CA GLY A 258 13.38 -7.59 3.30
C GLY A 258 14.64 -8.19 2.68
N VAL A 259 14.51 -9.02 1.65
CA VAL A 259 15.65 -9.72 0.99
C VAL A 259 15.90 -9.28 -0.45
N ALA A 260 14.99 -8.52 -1.05
CA ALA A 260 15.21 -7.95 -2.37
C ALA A 260 16.37 -6.93 -2.35
N PRO A 261 17.15 -6.81 -3.44
CA PRO A 261 18.20 -5.80 -3.57
C PRO A 261 17.64 -4.38 -3.35
N GLN A 262 18.43 -3.51 -2.72
CA GLN A 262 17.96 -2.17 -2.34
C GLN A 262 17.54 -1.33 -3.55
N GLU A 263 18.18 -1.52 -4.70
CA GLU A 263 17.92 -0.80 -5.94
C GLU A 263 16.55 -1.10 -6.56
N THR A 264 15.89 -2.16 -6.07
CA THR A 264 14.53 -2.55 -6.52
C THR A 264 13.43 -1.70 -5.90
N ARG A 265 13.76 -0.85 -4.92
CA ARG A 265 12.82 0.04 -4.24
C ARG A 265 13.37 1.44 -4.02
N PHE A 266 12.45 2.35 -3.75
CA PHE A 266 12.72 3.66 -3.22
C PHE A 266 12.22 3.70 -1.77
N ASP A 267 13.14 3.70 -0.80
CA ASP A 267 12.79 3.86 0.61
C ASP A 267 12.89 5.33 1.02
N VAL A 268 11.78 5.91 1.44
CA VAL A 268 11.69 7.33 1.79
C VAL A 268 12.43 7.65 3.11
N LEU A 269 12.84 6.64 3.89
CA LEU A 269 13.64 6.82 5.10
C LEU A 269 15.13 6.53 4.95
N GLU A 270 15.60 6.08 3.78
CA GLU A 270 17.03 5.81 3.56
C GLU A 270 17.92 7.06 3.72
N SER A 271 19.21 6.84 4.01
CA SER A 271 20.18 7.92 4.24
C SER A 271 20.29 8.89 3.06
N PHE A 272 20.48 10.18 3.35
CA PHE A 272 20.60 11.26 2.35
C PHE A 272 21.72 11.06 1.33
N GLU A 273 22.78 10.33 1.66
CA GLU A 273 23.88 10.03 0.72
C GLU A 273 23.39 9.32 -0.56
N HIS A 274 22.22 8.69 -0.49
CA HIS A 274 21.58 7.98 -1.59
C HIS A 274 20.52 8.81 -2.33
N PHE A 275 20.28 10.06 -1.88
CA PHE A 275 19.28 10.95 -2.46
C PHE A 275 19.96 12.09 -3.22
N ASP A 276 19.33 12.52 -4.31
CA ASP A 276 19.92 13.48 -5.23
C ASP A 276 20.22 14.83 -4.53
N PRO A 277 21.48 15.31 -4.56
CA PRO A 277 21.91 16.55 -3.92
C PRO A 277 21.07 17.78 -4.30
N GLN A 278 20.42 17.78 -5.48
CA GLN A 278 19.60 18.91 -5.94
C GLN A 278 18.47 19.27 -4.96
N TRP A 279 18.01 18.32 -4.15
CA TRP A 279 16.94 18.54 -3.18
C TRP A 279 17.44 19.01 -1.82
N ALA A 280 18.72 18.86 -1.51
CA ALA A 280 19.28 19.27 -0.21
C ALA A 280 19.17 20.79 0.03
N SER A 281 19.11 21.59 -1.05
CA SER A 281 18.94 23.05 -0.99
C SER A 281 17.49 23.53 -1.03
N VAL A 282 16.51 22.64 -1.21
CA VAL A 282 15.09 23.02 -1.26
C VAL A 282 14.55 23.11 0.16
N GLU A 283 13.97 24.26 0.51
CA GLU A 283 13.32 24.44 1.81
C GLU A 283 11.86 23.94 1.74
N PRO A 284 11.47 22.97 2.59
CA PRO A 284 10.08 22.55 2.70
C PRO A 284 9.15 23.69 3.14
N PRO A 285 7.86 23.68 2.77
CA PRO A 285 6.87 24.55 3.37
C PRO A 285 6.81 24.39 4.90
N SER A 286 6.26 25.39 5.58
CA SER A 286 6.06 25.31 7.04
C SER A 286 5.27 24.05 7.42
N ALA A 287 5.76 23.31 8.42
CA ALA A 287 5.11 22.10 8.93
C ALA A 287 3.75 22.38 9.62
N GLU A 288 3.46 23.66 9.90
CA GLU A 288 2.19 24.12 10.49
C GLU A 288 1.08 24.33 9.45
N LEU A 289 1.38 24.12 8.16
CA LEU A 289 0.37 24.11 7.11
C LEU A 289 -0.45 22.81 7.16
N ASP A 290 -1.72 22.91 6.76
CA ASP A 290 -2.54 21.75 6.47
C ASP A 290 -1.94 20.94 5.32
N MET A 291 -2.19 19.63 5.29
CA MET A 291 -1.58 18.74 4.32
C MET A 291 -1.95 19.08 2.86
N GLY A 292 -3.17 19.56 2.61
CA GLY A 292 -3.59 20.00 1.28
C GLY A 292 -2.75 21.16 0.76
N THR A 293 -2.58 22.19 1.59
CA THR A 293 -1.73 23.35 1.31
C THR A 293 -0.25 22.96 1.25
N TYR A 294 0.22 22.14 2.18
CA TYR A 294 1.61 21.67 2.25
C TYR A 294 2.01 20.97 0.95
N ILE A 295 1.24 19.96 0.52
CA ILE A 295 1.51 19.18 -0.71
C ILE A 295 1.39 20.06 -1.97
N THR A 296 0.50 21.06 -1.96
CA THR A 296 0.32 21.96 -3.12
C THR A 296 1.42 23.01 -3.23
N ARG A 297 1.89 23.56 -2.10
CA ARG A 297 2.98 24.53 -2.07
C ARG A 297 4.36 23.90 -2.18
N PHE A 298 4.50 22.61 -1.91
CA PHE A 298 5.76 21.91 -2.13
C PHE A 298 6.08 21.94 -3.63
N PRO A 299 7.13 22.65 -4.06
CA PRO A 299 7.27 23.07 -5.45
C PRO A 299 7.29 21.87 -6.38
N GLY A 300 6.24 21.74 -7.20
CA GLY A 300 6.32 21.17 -8.52
C GLY A 300 6.51 22.31 -9.50
N GLU A 301 7.74 22.54 -9.95
CA GLU A 301 8.09 23.31 -11.15
C GLU A 301 7.66 24.80 -11.30
N GLU A 302 6.93 25.45 -10.38
CA GLU A 302 6.69 26.90 -10.53
C GLU A 302 7.97 27.77 -10.36
N ASN A 303 9.08 27.19 -9.88
CA ASN A 303 10.38 27.86 -9.82
C ASN A 303 11.35 27.48 -10.96
N ALA A 304 11.01 26.54 -11.84
CA ALA A 304 11.84 26.26 -13.01
C ALA A 304 11.75 27.38 -14.07
N MET A 305 10.60 28.06 -14.17
CA MET A 305 10.39 29.19 -15.09
C MET A 305 10.97 30.54 -14.62
N ARG A 306 11.62 30.60 -13.45
CA ARG A 306 12.31 31.83 -12.98
C ARG A 306 13.82 31.82 -13.18
N MET A 307 14.37 30.77 -13.77
CA MET A 307 15.80 30.70 -14.13
C MET A 307 16.10 31.16 -15.57
N ASP A 308 15.07 31.43 -16.39
CA ASP A 308 15.25 32.09 -17.69
C ASP A 308 14.93 33.58 -17.58
N GLY A 309 15.93 34.35 -17.17
CA GLY A 309 15.98 35.80 -17.29
C GLY A 309 17.33 36.25 -17.86
N PRO A 310 17.32 37.38 -18.59
CA PRO A 310 17.36 37.44 -20.04
C PRO A 310 18.74 37.12 -20.62
N ALA A 311 18.78 36.53 -21.82
CA ALA A 311 19.94 36.66 -22.68
C ALA A 311 20.04 38.13 -23.16
N LEU A 312 21.18 38.76 -22.86
CA LEU A 312 21.63 40.03 -23.43
C LEU A 312 21.66 39.98 -24.96
#